data_AF-A0A5K1H7J4-F1
#
_entry.id   AF-A0A5K1H7J4-F1
#
_cell.length_a   1.000
_cell.length_b   1.000
_cell.length_c   1.000
_cell.angle_alpha   90.00
_cell.angle_beta   90.00
_cell.angle_gamma   90.00
#
_symmetry.space_group_name_H-M   'P 1'
#
loop_
_entity.id
_entity.type
_entity.pdbx_description
1 polymer ?
#
loop_
_entity_poly.entity_id
_entity_poly.type
_entity_poly.pdbx_seq_one_letter_code
_entity_poly.pdbx_strand_id
1 'polypeptide(L)' 'CLWNFLHSLDHEQKKNFLTFVTGTDRVPIDGLKSLKFLIQRHSNTSNLPTAHTCFNVLLLPEYESK' A
#
# COMPACT_ATOMS: atom_id res chain seq x y z
N CYS A 1 6.88 -4.01 -10.19
CA CYS A 1 5.40 -4.19 -10.24
C CYS A 1 4.87 -4.47 -8.84
N LEU A 2 4.01 -3.59 -8.32
CA LEU A 2 3.54 -3.61 -6.93
C LEU A 2 2.96 -4.96 -6.47
N TRP A 3 2.03 -5.55 -7.22
CA TRP A 3 1.35 -6.78 -6.79
C TRP A 3 2.31 -7.95 -6.61
N ASN A 4 3.29 -8.10 -7.50
CA ASN A 4 4.32 -9.14 -7.37
C ASN A 4 5.16 -8.95 -6.09
N PHE A 5 5.53 -7.70 -5.78
CA PHE A 5 6.20 -7.36 -4.53
C PHE A 5 5.33 -7.72 -3.33
N LEU A 6 4.07 -7.27 -3.29
CA LEU A 6 3.14 -7.57 -2.21
C LEU A 6 2.90 -9.08 -2.01
N HIS A 7 2.86 -9.86 -3.10
CA HIS A 7 2.73 -11.31 -3.01
C HIS A 7 3.99 -11.98 -2.47
N SER A 8 5.18 -11.46 -2.78
CA SER A 8 6.46 -11.96 -2.25
C SER A 8 6.71 -11.65 -0.78
N LEU A 9 6.00 -10.66 -0.20
CA LEU A 9 6.13 -10.33 1.21
C LEU A 9 5.68 -11.47 2.12
N ASP A 10 6.40 -11.66 3.22
CA ASP A 10 5.96 -12.53 4.31
C ASP A 10 4.77 -11.92 5.07
N HIS A 11 4.25 -12.64 6.06
CA HIS A 11 3.06 -12.23 6.80
C HIS A 11 3.28 -10.95 7.63
N GLU A 12 4.47 -10.77 8.21
CA GLU A 12 4.80 -9.61 9.03
C GLU A 12 4.97 -8.36 8.15
N GLN A 13 5.66 -8.51 7.04
CA GLN A 13 5.82 -7.47 6.03
C GLN A 13 4.48 -7.02 5.44
N LYS A 14 3.53 -7.94 5.23
CA LYS A 14 2.17 -7.61 4.80
C LYS A 14 1.42 -6.79 5.86
N LYS A 15 1.58 -7.10 7.15
CA LYS A 15 1.02 -6.28 8.24
C LYS A 15 1.65 -4.90 8.28
N ASN A 16 2.97 -4.80 8.13
CA ASN A 16 3.68 -3.53 8.09
C ASN A 16 3.23 -2.67 6.90
N PHE A 17 3.03 -3.27 5.73
CA PHE A 17 2.44 -2.59 4.57
C PHE A 17 1.01 -2.12 4.83
N LEU A 18 0.18 -2.95 5.47
CA LEU A 18 -1.18 -2.57 5.84
C LEU A 18 -1.20 -1.38 6.81
N THR A 19 -0.33 -1.40 7.82
CA THR A 19 -0.15 -0.27 8.75
C THR A 19 0.32 0.98 8.03
N PHE A 20 1.26 0.83 7.09
CA PHE A 20 1.77 1.96 6.30
C PHE A 20 0.67 2.67 5.53
N VAL A 21 -0.26 1.92 4.91
CA VAL A 21 -1.31 2.53 4.09
C VAL A 21 -2.58 2.88 4.86
N THR A 22 -2.87 2.19 5.97
CA THR A 22 -4.17 2.31 6.67
C THR A 22 -4.05 2.84 8.09
N GLY A 23 -2.82 3.00 8.60
CA GLY A 23 -2.54 3.40 9.98
C GLY A 23 -2.72 2.27 11.01
N THR A 24 -3.09 1.05 10.59
CA THR A 24 -3.26 -0.11 11.47
C THR A 24 -2.96 -1.42 10.74
N ASP A 25 -2.55 -2.45 11.49
CA ASP A 25 -2.40 -3.82 10.96
C ASP A 25 -3.69 -4.63 11.06
N ARG A 26 -4.77 -4.04 11.57
CA ARG A 26 -6.06 -4.70 11.79
C ARG A 26 -6.96 -4.59 10.58
N VAL A 27 -7.57 -5.72 10.24
CA VAL A 27 -8.56 -5.81 9.17
C VAL A 27 -9.96 -5.59 9.74
N PRO A 28 -10.87 -4.90 9.03
CA PRO A 28 -12.28 -4.83 9.43
C PRO A 28 -12.91 -6.22 9.59
N ILE A 29 -13.99 -6.31 10.39
CA ILE A 29 -14.71 -7.57 10.60
C ILE A 29 -15.22 -8.16 9.28
N ASP A 30 -15.64 -7.30 8.35
CA ASP A 30 -16.06 -7.68 6.99
C ASP A 30 -14.90 -8.10 6.07
N GLY A 31 -13.67 -8.14 6.57
CA GLY A 31 -12.47 -8.51 5.83
C GLY A 31 -11.89 -7.38 4.97
N LEU A 32 -10.79 -7.67 4.28
CA LEU A 32 -10.09 -6.68 3.44
C LEU A 32 -10.93 -6.14 2.28
N LYS A 33 -11.98 -6.87 1.86
CA LYS A 33 -12.89 -6.45 0.78
C LYS A 33 -13.64 -5.15 1.10
N SER A 34 -13.86 -4.84 2.37
CA SER A 34 -14.54 -3.60 2.79
C SER A 34 -13.57 -2.41 2.86
N LEU A 35 -12.26 -2.68 2.79
CA LEU A 35 -11.22 -1.66 2.80
C LEU A 35 -11.05 -1.08 1.40
N LYS A 36 -11.41 0.19 1.23
CA LYS A 36 -11.22 0.92 -0.03
C LYS A 36 -9.76 1.32 -0.21
N PHE A 37 -8.93 0.42 -0.71
CA PHE A 37 -7.54 0.69 -1.03
C PHE A 37 -7.41 1.29 -2.44
N LEU A 38 -6.75 2.44 -2.55
CA LEU A 38 -6.57 3.16 -3.81
C LEU A 38 -5.08 3.37 -4.09
N ILE A 39 -4.67 3.15 -5.34
CA ILE A 39 -3.30 3.45 -5.80
C ILE A 39 -3.38 4.65 -6.73
N GLN A 40 -2.71 5.74 -6.35
CA GLN A 40 -2.59 6.93 -7.17
C GLN A 40 -1.14 7.08 -7.62
N ARG A 41 -0.95 7.38 -8.90
CA ARG A 41 0.40 7.59 -9.46
C ARG A 41 0.92 8.97 -9.10
N HIS A 42 2.19 9.02 -8.73
CA HIS A 42 2.91 10.25 -8.46
C HIS A 42 3.96 10.45 -9.56
N SER A 43 3.96 11.62 -10.20
CA SER A 43 4.86 11.99 -11.29
C SER A 43 6.35 12.10 -10.89
N ASN A 44 6.67 12.15 -9.60
CA ASN A 44 8.07 12.22 -9.14
C ASN A 44 8.63 10.82 -8.89
N THR A 45 9.44 10.34 -9.83
CA THR A 45 9.98 8.97 -9.90
C THR A 45 11.11 8.66 -8.91
N SER A 46 11.73 9.69 -8.32
CA SER A 46 12.86 9.54 -7.38
C SER A 46 12.43 9.50 -5.91
N ASN A 47 11.16 9.78 -5.62
CA ASN A 47 10.66 9.82 -4.25
C ASN A 47 10.35 8.42 -3.71
N LEU A 48 10.28 8.29 -2.39
CA LEU A 48 9.70 7.10 -1.76
C LEU A 48 8.17 7.10 -1.90
N PRO A 49 7.51 5.93 -1.84
CA PRO A 49 6.07 5.87 -1.79
C PRO A 49 5.56 6.54 -0.52
N THR A 50 4.40 7.19 -0.60
CA THR A 50 3.76 7.82 0.55
C THR A 50 2.29 7.39 0.64
N ALA A 51 1.63 7.63 1.77
CA ALA A 51 0.25 7.22 1.96
C ALA A 51 -0.59 8.29 2.66
N HIS A 52 -1.86 8.36 2.27
CA HIS A 52 -2.89 9.07 3.02
C HIS A 52 -3.72 8.06 3.79
N THR A 53 -3.32 7.81 5.04
CA THR A 53 -3.88 6.74 5.87
C THR A 53 -5.37 6.89 6.15
N CYS A 54 -5.86 8.12 6.34
CA CYS A 54 -7.28 8.39 6.53
C CYS A 54 -8.18 7.91 5.37
N PHE A 55 -7.60 7.78 4.17
CA PHE A 55 -8.32 7.42 2.95
C PHE A 55 -7.83 6.10 2.33
N ASN A 56 -6.88 5.41 2.97
CA ASN A 56 -6.22 4.21 2.45
C ASN A 56 -5.67 4.38 1.01
N VAL A 57 -5.12 5.57 0.71
CA VAL A 57 -4.53 5.89 -0.60
C VAL A 57 -3.02 5.70 -0.54
N LEU A 58 -2.48 4.85 -1.41
CA LEU A 58 -1.05 4.73 -1.68
C LEU A 58 -0.67 5.64 -2.85
N LEU A 59 0.20 6.61 -2.59
CA LEU A 59 0.86 7.42 -3.60
C LEU A 59 2.11 6.68 -4.07
N LEU A 60 2.05 6.12 -5.27
CA LEU A 60 3.13 5.33 -5.85
C LEU A 60 3.80 6.11 -6.99
N PRO A 61 5.07 6.51 -6.83
CA PRO A 61 5.90 7.02 -7.91
C PRO A 61 5.95 6.08 -9.12
N GLU A 62 6.05 6.64 -10.33
CA GLU A 62 6.30 5.86 -11.55
C GLU A 62 7.77 5.41 -11.62
N TYR A 63 8.12 4.38 -10.84
CA TYR A 63 9.46 3.79 -10.92
C TYR A 63 9.69 3.13 -12.28
N GLU A 64 10.87 3.37 -12.86
CA GLU A 64 11.29 2.77 -14.14
C GLU A 64 11.63 1.28 -14.00
N SER A 65 11.93 0.82 -12.78
CA SER A 65 12.33 -0.55 -12.47
C SER A 65 11.37 -1.24 -11.50
N LYS A 66 11.53 -2.57 -11.39
CA LYS A 66 10.52 -3.46 -10.80
C LYS A 66 10.49 -3.43 -9.28
#